data_AF-A0A2N6NCW0-F1
#
_entry.id   AF-A0A2N6NCW0-F1
#
_cell.length_a   1.000
_cell.length_b   1.000
_cell.length_c   1.000
_cell.angle_alpha   90.00
_cell.angle_beta   90.00
_cell.angle_gamma   90.00
#
_symmetry.space_group_name_H-M   'P 1'
#
loop_
_entity.id
_entity.type
_entity.pdbx_description
1 polymer ?
#
loop_
_entity_poly.entity_id
_entity_poly.type
_entity_poly.pdbx_seq_one_letter_code
_entity_poly.pdbx_strand_id
1 'polypeptide(L)'
;MATTTDTSKYKFNHSMIRVKDPKESVKFYEFLGMSVIKKIQEPAAKFDLYFLAYDGAKAASHGNSFVDREGIVELTHNYGTENDPNYKVVNGNTEPHRGFGHTCISVDNLQAACKRIEDAGYKFQKKLTDGRMKHIAFVLDPDGYWVEIIGQKPVEETENVTETDPGTYRMVSINQL
;
A
#
# COMPACT_ATOMS: atom_id res chain seq x y z
N MET A 1 -8.71 -3.40 -40.75
CA MET A 1 -9.56 -3.22 -39.56
C MET A 1 -8.69 -3.51 -38.35
N ALA A 2 -8.53 -2.55 -37.44
CA ALA A 2 -7.76 -2.80 -36.22
C ALA A 2 -8.53 -3.86 -35.39
N THR A 3 -7.89 -5.00 -35.15
CA THR A 3 -8.36 -6.01 -34.20
C THR A 3 -8.35 -5.36 -32.82
N THR A 4 -9.52 -5.03 -32.28
CA THR A 4 -9.65 -4.51 -30.93
C THR A 4 -9.49 -5.65 -29.93
N THR A 5 -8.71 -5.43 -28.89
CA THR A 5 -8.56 -6.35 -27.75
C THR A 5 -9.78 -6.26 -26.84
N ASP A 6 -10.09 -7.33 -26.11
CA ASP A 6 -11.15 -7.37 -25.10
C ASP A 6 -10.67 -6.71 -23.79
N THR A 7 -11.06 -5.46 -23.57
CA THR A 7 -10.63 -4.66 -22.41
C THR A 7 -11.24 -5.12 -21.09
N SER A 8 -12.28 -5.97 -21.10
CA SER A 8 -12.85 -6.54 -19.87
C SER A 8 -11.90 -7.49 -19.14
N LYS A 9 -10.84 -7.93 -19.83
CA LYS A 9 -9.80 -8.82 -19.29
C LYS A 9 -8.57 -8.07 -18.77
N TYR A 10 -8.52 -6.75 -18.96
CA TYR A 10 -7.36 -5.95 -18.51
C TYR A 10 -7.43 -5.80 -16.99
N LYS A 11 -6.27 -5.89 -16.35
CA LYS A 11 -6.12 -5.78 -14.89
C LYS A 11 -5.18 -4.63 -14.57
N PHE A 12 -5.55 -3.81 -13.59
CA PHE A 12 -4.60 -2.85 -13.03
C PHE A 12 -3.68 -3.59 -12.06
N ASN A 13 -2.56 -4.11 -12.60
CA ASN A 13 -1.75 -5.10 -11.90
C ASN A 13 -1.00 -4.50 -10.71
N HIS A 14 -0.13 -3.51 -10.96
CA HIS A 14 0.73 -2.94 -9.93
C HIS A 14 0.84 -1.42 -10.04
N SER A 15 1.11 -0.81 -8.90
CA SER A 15 1.64 0.55 -8.80
C SER A 15 3.07 0.46 -8.30
N MET A 16 4.00 1.09 -9.02
CA MET A 16 5.42 1.11 -8.67
C MET A 16 5.76 2.38 -7.90
N ILE A 17 6.46 2.22 -6.78
CA ILE A 17 7.13 3.31 -6.05
C ILE A 17 8.59 2.96 -5.83
N ARG A 18 9.45 3.99 -5.78
CA ARG A 18 10.85 3.81 -5.40
C ARG A 18 10.94 3.86 -3.89
N VAL A 19 11.81 3.03 -3.31
CA VAL A 19 12.04 3.00 -1.87
C VAL A 19 13.51 3.16 -1.55
N LYS A 20 13.80 3.83 -0.44
CA LYS A 20 15.17 4.05 0.02
C LYS A 20 15.79 2.79 0.60
N ASP A 21 15.10 2.15 1.54
CA ASP A 21 15.55 0.92 2.21
C ASP A 21 14.46 -0.15 2.08
N PRO A 22 14.66 -1.19 1.26
CA PRO A 22 13.64 -2.20 1.03
C PRO A 22 13.33 -3.00 2.30
N LYS A 23 14.24 -3.08 3.29
CA LYS A 23 13.97 -3.82 4.53
C LYS A 23 12.88 -3.13 5.35
N GLU A 24 13.00 -1.82 5.52
CA GLU A 24 12.01 -1.04 6.28
C GLU A 24 10.69 -0.97 5.51
N SER A 25 10.73 -0.79 4.19
CA SER A 25 9.52 -0.73 3.36
C SER A 25 8.79 -2.07 3.33
N VAL A 26 9.49 -3.20 3.11
CA VAL A 26 8.87 -4.54 3.17
C VAL A 26 8.25 -4.79 4.55
N LYS A 27 8.97 -4.50 5.64
CA LYS A 27 8.47 -4.64 7.00
C LYS A 27 7.18 -3.84 7.24
N PHE A 28 7.12 -2.60 6.73
CA PHE A 28 5.91 -1.77 6.83
C PHE A 28 4.72 -2.39 6.10
N TYR A 29 4.89 -2.83 4.84
CA TYR A 29 3.79 -3.41 4.07
C TYR A 29 3.39 -4.81 4.58
N GLU A 30 4.32 -5.60 5.11
CA GLU A 30 4.01 -6.85 5.81
C GLU A 30 3.24 -6.61 7.11
N PHE A 31 3.57 -5.53 7.85
CA PHE A 31 2.79 -5.14 9.02
C PHE A 31 1.34 -4.79 8.67
N LEU A 32 1.10 -4.24 7.47
CA LEU A 32 -0.23 -4.02 6.92
C LEU A 32 -0.88 -5.29 6.34
N GLY A 33 -0.26 -6.45 6.45
CA GLY A 33 -0.83 -7.75 6.07
C GLY A 33 -0.50 -8.21 4.65
N MET A 34 0.36 -7.49 3.92
CA MET A 34 0.85 -7.95 2.62
C MET A 34 1.96 -8.99 2.77
N SER A 35 2.34 -9.61 1.66
CA SER A 35 3.48 -10.52 1.57
C SER A 35 4.27 -10.24 0.30
N VAL A 36 5.59 -10.45 0.34
CA VAL A 36 6.42 -10.42 -0.87
C VAL A 36 6.09 -11.64 -1.72
N ILE A 37 5.33 -11.45 -2.79
CA ILE A 37 4.89 -12.52 -3.70
C ILE A 37 5.89 -12.78 -4.82
N LYS A 38 6.77 -11.79 -5.11
CA LYS A 38 7.85 -11.93 -6.09
C LYS A 38 8.99 -10.98 -5.72
N LYS A 39 10.22 -11.47 -5.84
CA LYS A 39 11.43 -10.66 -5.86
C LYS A 39 12.14 -10.86 -7.19
N ILE A 40 12.61 -9.77 -7.80
CA ILE A 40 13.47 -9.79 -9.00
C ILE A 40 14.74 -9.03 -8.65
N GLN A 41 15.89 -9.58 -9.02
CA GLN A 41 17.19 -8.99 -8.74
C GLN A 41 17.90 -8.66 -10.05
N GLU A 42 18.30 -7.40 -10.21
CA GLU A 42 18.94 -6.91 -11.43
C GLU A 42 20.32 -6.31 -11.09
N PRO A 43 21.30 -7.13 -10.64
CA PRO A 43 22.59 -6.63 -10.18
C PRO A 43 23.39 -5.88 -11.26
N ALA A 44 23.21 -6.27 -12.53
CA ALA A 44 23.83 -5.57 -13.66
C ALA A 44 23.29 -4.14 -13.84
N ALA A 45 22.01 -3.92 -13.56
CA ALA A 45 21.35 -2.62 -13.63
C ALA A 45 21.27 -1.89 -12.27
N LYS A 46 21.76 -2.51 -11.20
CA LYS A 46 21.86 -1.98 -9.83
C LYS A 46 20.50 -1.63 -9.17
N PHE A 47 19.51 -2.49 -9.36
CA PHE A 47 18.25 -2.40 -8.62
C PHE A 47 17.66 -3.78 -8.31
N ASP A 48 16.82 -3.84 -7.28
CA ASP A 48 15.96 -4.98 -6.96
C ASP A 48 14.50 -4.53 -6.98
N LEU A 49 13.59 -5.42 -7.38
CA LEU A 49 12.14 -5.22 -7.36
C LEU A 49 11.50 -6.16 -6.34
N TYR A 50 10.61 -5.64 -5.51
CA TYR A 50 9.83 -6.38 -4.52
C TYR A 50 8.36 -6.15 -4.80
N PHE A 51 7.64 -7.20 -5.19
CA PHE A 51 6.20 -7.12 -5.46
C PHE A 51 5.46 -7.63 -4.22
N LEU A 52 4.65 -6.76 -3.62
CA LEU A 52 3.86 -7.06 -2.44
C LEU A 52 2.37 -7.02 -2.74
N ALA A 53 1.65 -7.98 -2.19
CA ALA A 53 0.19 -8.04 -2.28
C ALA A 53 -0.39 -8.82 -1.10
N TYR A 54 -1.71 -8.73 -0.91
CA TYR A 54 -2.44 -9.66 -0.06
C TYR A 54 -2.50 -11.02 -0.73
N ASP A 55 -1.91 -12.05 -0.10
CA ASP A 55 -1.78 -13.39 -0.69
C ASP A 55 -2.33 -14.52 0.21
N GLY A 56 -2.87 -14.19 1.38
CA GLY A 56 -3.49 -15.16 2.29
C GLY A 56 -4.73 -15.83 1.69
N ALA A 57 -5.21 -16.92 2.32
CA ALA A 57 -6.33 -17.73 1.82
C ALA A 57 -7.65 -16.94 1.61
N LYS A 58 -7.81 -15.80 2.29
CA LYS A 58 -8.98 -14.90 2.16
C LYS A 58 -8.81 -13.82 1.08
N ALA A 59 -7.62 -13.69 0.48
CA ALA A 59 -7.32 -12.67 -0.51
C ALA A 59 -8.06 -12.95 -1.82
N ALA A 60 -8.53 -11.88 -2.49
CA ALA A 60 -9.29 -12.00 -3.74
C ALA A 60 -8.54 -12.74 -4.85
N SER A 61 -7.21 -12.64 -4.85
CA SER A 61 -6.35 -13.23 -5.87
C SER A 61 -5.60 -14.46 -5.38
N HIS A 62 -5.94 -15.04 -4.23
CA HIS A 62 -5.22 -16.18 -3.66
C HIS A 62 -4.98 -17.29 -4.70
N GLY A 63 -3.72 -17.73 -4.84
CA GLY A 63 -3.31 -18.74 -5.82
C GLY A 63 -3.02 -18.22 -7.24
N ASN A 64 -3.37 -16.97 -7.56
CA ASN A 64 -3.03 -16.38 -8.86
C ASN A 64 -1.54 -16.00 -8.96
N SER A 65 -0.98 -16.10 -10.16
CA SER A 65 0.36 -15.57 -10.47
C SER A 65 0.43 -14.05 -10.25
N PHE A 66 1.63 -13.52 -9.94
CA PHE A 66 1.82 -12.09 -9.73
C PHE A 66 1.46 -11.23 -10.96
N VAL A 67 1.55 -11.78 -12.19
CA VAL A 67 1.12 -11.07 -13.41
C VAL A 67 -0.39 -11.15 -13.67
N ASP A 68 -1.12 -12.04 -12.98
CA ASP A 68 -2.55 -12.30 -13.21
C ASP A 68 -3.43 -11.93 -12.00
N ARG A 69 -3.14 -10.77 -11.40
CA ARG A 69 -3.90 -10.21 -10.28
C ARG A 69 -3.87 -8.68 -10.30
N GLU A 70 -4.59 -8.09 -9.37
CA GLU A 70 -4.66 -6.65 -9.16
C GLU A 70 -4.12 -6.29 -7.79
N GLY A 71 -3.84 -5.00 -7.58
CA GLY A 71 -3.56 -4.49 -6.25
C GLY A 71 -2.16 -4.81 -5.72
N ILE A 72 -1.16 -4.91 -6.59
CA ILE A 72 0.24 -5.09 -6.20
C ILE A 72 0.90 -3.73 -5.93
N VAL A 73 1.70 -3.67 -4.88
CA VAL A 73 2.69 -2.60 -4.66
C VAL A 73 4.05 -3.11 -5.11
N GLU A 74 4.62 -2.52 -6.16
CA GLU A 74 5.98 -2.79 -6.59
C GLU A 74 6.94 -1.78 -5.95
N LEU A 75 7.81 -2.27 -5.07
CA LEU A 75 8.89 -1.48 -4.48
C LEU A 75 10.15 -1.66 -5.32
N THR A 76 10.65 -0.55 -5.87
CA THR A 76 11.93 -0.53 -6.58
C THR A 76 13.01 0.06 -5.69
N HIS A 77 14.01 -0.75 -5.35
CA HIS A 77 15.18 -0.34 -4.60
C HIS A 77 16.37 -0.16 -5.54
N ASN A 78 16.92 1.05 -5.61
CA ASN A 78 18.19 1.30 -6.32
C ASN A 78 19.34 1.11 -5.34
N TYR A 79 20.36 0.35 -5.71
CA TYR A 79 21.40 -0.04 -4.77
C TYR A 79 22.15 1.17 -4.18
N GLY A 80 22.35 1.15 -2.87
CA GLY A 80 23.11 2.16 -2.14
C GLY A 80 22.26 3.30 -1.59
N THR A 81 20.99 3.45 -1.99
CA THR A 81 20.10 4.50 -1.46
C THR A 81 19.86 4.37 0.04
N GLU A 82 19.89 3.15 0.57
CA GLU A 82 19.77 2.82 1.99
C GLU A 82 20.95 3.36 2.82
N ASN A 83 22.12 3.51 2.19
CA ASN A 83 23.35 3.97 2.85
C ASN A 83 23.64 5.47 2.63
N ASP A 84 22.93 6.14 1.71
CA ASP A 84 23.11 7.57 1.45
C ASP A 84 22.21 8.41 2.39
N PRO A 85 22.74 9.14 3.38
CA PRO A 85 21.92 9.93 4.31
C PRO A 85 21.13 11.07 3.64
N ASN A 86 21.52 11.49 2.43
CA ASN A 86 20.90 12.59 1.70
C ASN A 86 19.83 12.13 0.70
N TYR A 87 19.83 10.84 0.34
CA TYR A 87 18.82 10.31 -0.57
C TYR A 87 17.44 10.34 0.06
N LYS A 88 16.51 11.01 -0.62
CA LYS A 88 15.07 11.06 -0.31
C LYS A 88 14.28 10.89 -1.59
N VAL A 89 13.19 10.13 -1.51
CA VAL A 89 12.23 10.05 -2.61
C VAL A 89 11.36 11.31 -2.67
N VAL A 90 10.78 11.56 -3.84
CA VAL A 90 9.71 12.56 -4.00
C VAL A 90 8.38 11.83 -3.90
N ASN A 91 7.65 12.06 -2.81
CA ASN A 91 6.40 11.34 -2.52
C ASN A 91 5.18 11.86 -3.31
N GLY A 92 5.31 12.99 -4.00
CA GLY A 92 4.24 13.61 -4.80
C GLY A 92 3.25 14.48 -4.00
N ASN A 93 3.45 14.67 -2.69
CA ASN A 93 2.58 15.45 -1.82
C ASN A 93 3.24 16.71 -1.25
N THR A 94 4.44 17.07 -1.72
CA THR A 94 5.19 18.25 -1.29
C THR A 94 5.46 19.19 -2.46
N GLU A 95 5.21 20.49 -2.29
CA GLU A 95 5.58 21.51 -3.27
C GLU A 95 7.12 21.61 -3.41
N PRO A 96 7.66 21.92 -4.61
CA PRO A 96 6.96 22.19 -5.87
C PRO A 96 6.65 20.93 -6.71
N HIS A 97 6.80 19.73 -6.13
CA HIS A 97 6.82 18.47 -6.85
C HIS A 97 5.56 17.62 -6.62
N ARG A 98 4.37 18.23 -6.74
CA ARG A 98 3.10 17.50 -6.62
C ARG A 98 2.88 16.56 -7.82
N GLY A 99 2.35 15.37 -7.55
CA GLY A 99 2.13 14.33 -8.55
C GLY A 99 1.30 13.17 -7.99
N PHE A 100 1.93 12.00 -7.82
CA PHE A 100 1.30 10.86 -7.16
C PHE A 100 0.77 11.24 -5.76
N GLY A 101 -0.45 10.80 -5.44
CA GLY A 101 -1.10 11.09 -4.16
C GLY A 101 -0.85 10.01 -3.11
N HIS A 102 -1.43 8.83 -3.30
CA HIS A 102 -1.38 7.76 -2.31
C HIS A 102 -1.78 6.41 -2.93
N THR A 103 -1.44 5.32 -2.25
CA THR A 103 -2.15 4.04 -2.40
C THR A 103 -3.29 3.95 -1.40
N CYS A 104 -4.30 3.10 -1.63
CA CYS A 104 -5.42 2.93 -0.70
C CYS A 104 -5.61 1.47 -0.28
N ILE A 105 -5.81 1.25 1.01
CA ILE A 105 -6.09 -0.04 1.64
C ILE A 105 -7.43 0.04 2.36
N SER A 106 -8.33 -0.88 2.03
CA SER A 106 -9.56 -1.09 2.78
C SER A 106 -9.36 -2.16 3.85
N VAL A 107 -9.83 -1.87 5.06
CA VAL A 107 -9.69 -2.72 6.25
C VAL A 107 -11.05 -3.12 6.81
N ASP A 108 -11.13 -4.28 7.47
CA ASP A 108 -12.36 -4.78 8.08
C ASP A 108 -12.90 -3.86 9.20
N ASN A 109 -12.00 -3.19 9.93
CA ASN A 109 -12.31 -2.22 10.96
C ASN A 109 -11.30 -1.07 10.97
N LEU A 110 -11.75 0.13 10.61
CA LEU A 110 -10.89 1.31 10.45
C LEU A 110 -10.28 1.76 11.78
N GLN A 111 -11.07 1.76 12.86
CA GLN A 111 -10.68 2.24 14.17
C GLN A 111 -9.62 1.33 14.79
N ALA A 112 -9.87 0.02 14.79
CA ALA A 112 -8.94 -0.98 15.31
C ALA A 112 -7.65 -1.05 14.46
N ALA A 113 -7.75 -0.94 13.13
CA ALA A 113 -6.57 -0.85 12.26
C ALA A 113 -5.71 0.38 12.56
N CYS A 114 -6.32 1.57 12.64
CA CYS A 114 -5.59 2.79 12.95
C CYS A 114 -4.94 2.72 14.33
N LYS A 115 -5.64 2.19 15.33
CA LYS A 115 -5.06 1.97 16.67
C LYS A 115 -3.86 1.03 16.62
N ARG A 116 -3.98 -0.12 15.94
CA ARG A 116 -2.87 -1.07 15.79
C ARG A 116 -1.65 -0.43 15.11
N ILE A 117 -1.87 0.36 14.05
CA ILE A 117 -0.81 1.08 13.33
C ILE A 117 -0.14 2.12 14.24
N GLU A 118 -0.92 2.87 15.02
CA GLU A 118 -0.40 3.87 15.96
C GLU A 118 0.38 3.23 17.12
N ASP A 119 -0.14 2.15 17.71
CA ASP A 119 0.53 1.40 18.79
C ASP A 119 1.88 0.81 18.32
N ALA A 120 2.01 0.48 17.04
CA ALA A 120 3.26 0.04 16.43
C ALA A 120 4.26 1.18 16.14
N GLY A 121 3.86 2.43 16.36
CA GLY A 121 4.71 3.61 16.21
C GLY A 121 4.79 4.18 14.80
N TYR A 122 3.94 3.73 13.87
CA TYR A 122 3.91 4.30 12.52
C TYR A 122 3.31 5.70 12.51
N LYS A 123 3.87 6.56 11.67
CA LYS A 123 3.48 7.97 11.59
C LYS A 123 2.25 8.12 10.73
N PHE A 124 1.36 9.02 11.13
CA PHE A 124 0.22 9.43 10.32
C PHE A 124 0.45 10.82 9.77
N GLN A 125 0.06 11.01 8.52
CA GLN A 125 -0.20 12.33 7.97
C GLN A 125 -1.53 12.88 8.51
N LYS A 126 -2.53 12.01 8.66
CA LYS A 126 -3.85 12.35 9.20
C LYS A 126 -4.40 11.16 9.97
N LYS A 127 -4.65 11.34 11.26
CA LYS A 127 -5.33 10.38 12.12
C LYS A 127 -6.86 10.48 11.99
N LEU A 128 -7.57 9.50 12.53
CA LEU A 128 -9.02 9.58 12.69
C LEU A 128 -9.41 10.70 13.66
N THR A 129 -8.59 10.97 14.68
CA THR A 129 -8.83 12.06 15.64
C THR A 129 -8.71 13.45 15.01
N ASP A 130 -8.07 13.58 13.85
CA ASP A 130 -7.78 14.85 13.21
C ASP A 130 -8.94 15.32 12.32
N GLY A 131 -9.28 16.61 12.45
CA GLY A 131 -10.34 17.24 11.66
C GLY A 131 -11.72 16.61 11.85
N ARG A 132 -12.64 16.90 10.92
CA ARG A 132 -14.03 16.45 10.98
C ARG A 132 -14.29 15.09 10.29
N MET A 133 -13.45 14.70 9.33
CA MET A 133 -13.61 13.43 8.61
C MET A 133 -13.04 12.27 9.43
N LYS A 134 -13.92 11.43 9.97
CA LYS A 134 -13.62 10.29 10.85
C LYS A 134 -13.61 8.93 10.15
N HIS A 135 -13.89 8.89 8.86
CA HIS A 135 -13.99 7.67 8.04
C HIS A 135 -12.75 7.42 7.17
N ILE A 136 -11.67 8.19 7.37
CA ILE A 136 -10.44 8.12 6.56
C ILE A 136 -9.21 8.52 7.38
N ALA A 137 -8.13 7.77 7.22
CA ALA A 137 -6.81 8.07 7.76
C ALA A 137 -5.73 7.95 6.67
N PHE A 138 -4.59 8.63 6.88
CA PHE A 138 -3.42 8.51 6.02
C PHE A 138 -2.20 8.18 6.88
N VAL A 139 -1.69 6.96 6.75
CA VAL A 139 -0.42 6.53 7.35
C VAL A 139 0.72 6.81 6.37
N LEU A 140 1.90 7.11 6.90
CA LEU A 140 3.11 7.31 6.12
C LEU A 140 3.93 6.02 6.10
N ASP A 141 4.34 5.60 4.91
CA ASP A 141 5.36 4.56 4.78
C ASP A 141 6.75 5.10 5.20
N PRO A 142 7.80 4.26 5.27
CA PRO A 142 9.14 4.69 5.68
C PRO A 142 9.76 5.81 4.83
N ASP A 143 9.33 5.90 3.57
CA ASP A 143 9.78 6.88 2.58
C ASP A 143 8.89 8.14 2.54
N GLY A 144 7.78 8.15 3.30
CA GLY A 144 6.84 9.25 3.42
C GLY A 144 5.75 9.26 2.34
N TYR A 145 5.57 8.19 1.57
CA TYR A 145 4.39 8.02 0.75
C TYR A 145 3.16 7.87 1.63
N TRP A 146 2.04 8.43 1.18
CA TRP A 146 0.78 8.33 1.88
C TRP A 146 0.10 7.02 1.52
N VAL A 147 -0.37 6.30 2.53
CA VAL A 147 -1.23 5.13 2.39
C VAL A 147 -2.56 5.46 3.06
N GLU A 148 -3.59 5.60 2.25
CA GLU A 148 -4.96 5.81 2.71
C GLU A 148 -5.51 4.53 3.32
N ILE A 149 -6.15 4.67 4.48
CA ILE A 149 -6.84 3.58 5.18
C ILE A 149 -8.32 3.93 5.27
N ILE A 150 -9.17 3.07 4.70
CA ILE A 150 -10.64 3.19 4.72
C ILE A 150 -11.29 1.92 5.26
N GLY A 151 -12.49 2.05 5.83
CA GLY A 151 -13.27 0.90 6.29
C GLY A 151 -13.98 0.19 5.14
N GLN A 152 -14.05 -1.14 5.18
CA GLN A 152 -14.92 -1.96 4.32
C GLN A 152 -16.42 -1.82 4.69
N LYS A 153 -16.69 -1.28 5.87
CA LYS A 153 -18.02 -1.02 6.42
C LYS A 153 -18.08 0.41 7.00
N PRO A 154 -19.28 0.99 7.14
CA PRO A 154 -19.46 2.23 7.89
C PRO A 154 -18.85 2.15 9.30
N VAL A 155 -18.35 3.29 9.77
CA VAL A 155 -17.66 3.41 11.08
C VAL A 155 -18.59 3.03 12.22
N GLU A 156 -19.86 3.41 12.10
CA GLU A 156 -20.92 3.17 13.07
C GLU A 156 -21.22 1.67 13.25
N GLU A 157 -21.12 0.88 12.17
CA GLU A 157 -21.38 -0.57 12.21
C GLU A 157 -20.25 -1.36 12.93
N THR A 158 -19.10 -0.73 13.12
CA THR A 158 -17.89 -1.38 13.64
C THR A 158 -17.42 -0.79 14.98
N GLU A 159 -18.18 0.15 15.56
CA GLU A 159 -17.79 0.90 16.76
C GLU A 159 -17.47 0.03 17.99
N ASN A 160 -18.14 -1.13 18.11
CA ASN A 160 -18.00 -2.04 19.23
C ASN A 160 -16.95 -3.15 19.00
N VAL A 161 -16.30 -3.16 17.83
CA VAL A 161 -15.27 -4.13 17.48
C VAL A 161 -13.90 -3.52 17.73
N THR A 162 -13.08 -4.17 18.57
CA THR A 162 -11.78 -3.66 19.01
C THR A 162 -10.58 -4.33 18.34
N GLU A 163 -10.85 -5.31 17.47
CA GLU A 163 -9.84 -6.08 16.75
C GLU A 163 -9.99 -5.89 15.24
N THR A 164 -8.94 -6.25 14.52
CA THR A 164 -8.86 -6.16 13.06
C THR A 164 -8.05 -7.34 12.56
N ASP A 165 -8.45 -7.94 11.43
CA ASP A 165 -7.74 -9.04 10.79
C ASP A 165 -7.00 -8.54 9.53
N PRO A 166 -5.67 -8.32 9.57
CA PRO A 166 -4.89 -7.92 8.40
C PRO A 166 -5.01 -8.89 7.20
N GLY A 167 -5.38 -10.15 7.44
CA GLY A 167 -5.65 -11.12 6.37
C GLY A 167 -6.91 -10.81 5.55
N THR A 168 -7.73 -9.85 5.99
CA THR A 168 -8.92 -9.39 5.27
C THR A 168 -8.71 -8.10 4.49
N TYR A 169 -7.56 -7.43 4.69
CA TYR A 169 -7.28 -6.15 4.07
C TYR A 169 -7.12 -6.31 2.56
N ARG A 170 -7.45 -5.26 1.81
CA ARG A 170 -7.42 -5.27 0.34
C ARG A 170 -6.94 -3.94 -0.20
N MET A 171 -6.09 -3.98 -1.22
CA MET A 171 -5.73 -2.80 -1.99
C MET A 171 -6.89 -2.49 -2.93
N VAL A 172 -7.32 -1.23 -2.97
CA VAL A 172 -8.52 -0.81 -3.72
C VAL A 172 -8.21 0.43 -4.54
N SER A 173 -8.71 0.47 -5.77
CA SER A 173 -8.88 1.71 -6.51
C SER A 173 -10.22 2.32 -6.10
N ILE A 174 -10.21 3.55 -5.60
CA ILE A 174 -11.43 4.24 -5.17
C ILE A 174 -12.38 4.36 -6.38
N ASN A 175 -13.52 3.67 -6.31
CA ASN A 175 -14.72 3.94 -7.10
C ASN A 175 -15.83 4.58 -6.23
N GLN A 176 -15.49 5.06 -5.04
CA GLN A 176 -16.45 5.62 -4.08
C GLN A 176 -15.96 6.98 -3.58
N LEU A 177 -16.19 8.00 -4.41
CA LEU A 177 -16.48 9.36 -3.96
C LEU A 177 -17.82 9.76 -4.59
#